data_AF-A0A1F9AWI9-F1
#
_entry.id   AF-A0A1F9AWI9-F1
#
_cell.length_a   1.000
_cell.length_b   1.000
_cell.length_c   1.000
_cell.angle_alpha   90.00
_cell.angle_beta   90.00
_cell.angle_gamma   90.00
#
_symmetry.space_group_name_H-M   'P 1'
#
loop_
_entity.id
_entity.type
_entity.pdbx_description
1 polymer ?
#
loop_
_entity_poly.entity_id
_entity_poly.type
_entity_poly.pdbx_seq_one_letter_code
_entity_poly.pdbx_strand_id
1 'polypeptide(L)'
;MARLQNIADSEEVKKNCPLLATVCGMLGTPQIRNMGTLGGNVAIRFSTSETLPALIALRAEAKLVAAGDERVVPVEDLYKEMKGGNLLVNFRIPALPLGTGVGYEKFAVRERFDYATVAAAVVVLLDGKTCKDITIGLGGVTLPSMRAKAAEDIMKGQTITRDVIRKVAETAAEGGHTTADVMFSAEYKKKVLKVVVERAIKKAMGA
;
A
#
# COMPACT_ATOMS: atom_id res chain seq x y z
N MET A 1 -7.57 1.87 -20.22
CA MET A 1 -7.27 1.48 -18.82
C MET A 1 -5.75 1.55 -18.59
N ALA A 2 -5.30 2.04 -17.43
CA ALA A 2 -3.88 2.23 -17.15
C ALA A 2 -3.18 0.88 -16.87
N ARG A 3 -2.22 0.52 -17.72
CA ARG A 3 -1.36 -0.66 -17.56
C ARG A 3 -0.31 -0.42 -16.47
N LEU A 4 0.04 -1.47 -15.73
CA LEU A 4 1.01 -1.38 -14.64
C LEU A 4 2.39 -0.91 -15.16
N GLN A 5 2.82 -1.38 -16.32
CA GLN A 5 4.11 -0.96 -16.90
C GLN A 5 4.10 0.53 -17.25
N ASN A 6 3.02 1.04 -17.86
CA ASN A 6 2.90 2.46 -18.21
C ASN A 6 2.94 3.36 -16.96
N ILE A 7 2.37 2.90 -15.85
CA ILE A 7 2.41 3.64 -14.57
C ILE A 7 3.83 3.63 -14.00
N ALA A 8 4.51 2.48 -14.06
CA ALA A 8 5.89 2.34 -13.58
C ALA A 8 6.87 3.22 -14.36
N ASP A 9 6.67 3.37 -15.68
CA ASP A 9 7.56 4.11 -16.57
C ASP A 9 7.22 5.60 -16.68
N SER A 10 6.03 6.02 -16.27
CA SER A 10 5.59 7.41 -16.40
C SER A 10 6.42 8.37 -15.54
N GLU A 11 7.09 9.32 -16.19
CA GLU A 11 7.86 10.38 -15.54
C GLU A 11 6.98 11.27 -14.65
N GLU A 12 5.73 11.50 -15.06
CA GLU A 12 4.76 12.25 -14.25
C GLU A 12 4.43 11.51 -12.95
N VAL A 13 4.20 10.19 -13.02
CA VAL A 13 3.92 9.38 -11.83
C VAL A 13 5.16 9.26 -10.96
N LYS A 14 6.35 9.03 -11.53
CA LYS A 14 7.61 8.98 -10.78
C LYS A 14 7.87 10.28 -10.01
N LYS A 15 7.56 11.43 -10.61
CA LYS A 15 7.74 12.74 -9.99
C LYS A 15 6.71 13.02 -8.89
N ASN A 16 5.42 12.77 -9.17
CA ASN A 16 4.33 13.21 -8.29
C ASN A 16 3.87 12.14 -7.29
N CYS A 17 4.03 10.86 -7.63
CA CYS A 17 3.57 9.70 -6.85
C CYS A 17 4.57 8.53 -6.94
N PRO A 18 5.84 8.73 -6.54
CA PRO A 18 6.91 7.73 -6.72
C PRO A 18 6.57 6.36 -6.13
N LEU A 19 5.82 6.32 -5.01
CA LEU A 19 5.37 5.08 -4.38
C LEU A 19 4.58 4.18 -5.35
N LEU A 20 3.66 4.76 -6.12
CA LEU A 20 2.84 4.00 -7.06
C LEU A 20 3.71 3.47 -8.22
N ALA A 21 4.60 4.30 -8.76
CA ALA A 21 5.52 3.88 -9.82
C ALA A 21 6.41 2.71 -9.35
N THR A 22 6.98 2.81 -8.14
CA THR A 22 7.80 1.75 -7.54
C THR A 22 7.03 0.45 -7.41
N VAL A 23 5.83 0.49 -6.82
CA VAL A 23 5.02 -0.71 -6.58
C VAL A 23 4.57 -1.35 -7.90
N CYS A 24 4.12 -0.53 -8.86
CA CYS A 24 3.78 -1.04 -10.19
C CYS A 24 4.99 -1.68 -10.88
N GLY A 25 6.21 -1.14 -10.72
CA GLY A 25 7.43 -1.70 -11.30
C GLY A 25 7.92 -3.00 -10.64
N MET A 26 7.55 -3.26 -9.39
CA MET A 26 7.91 -4.48 -8.65
C MET A 26 6.95 -5.66 -8.91
N LEU A 27 5.77 -5.38 -9.47
CA LEU A 27 4.71 -6.35 -9.65
C LEU A 27 5.02 -7.29 -10.81
N GLY A 28 5.04 -8.60 -10.54
CA GLY A 28 5.15 -9.64 -11.56
C GLY A 28 6.30 -9.42 -12.55
N THR A 29 6.19 -10.03 -13.73
CA THR A 29 7.14 -9.86 -14.83
C THR A 29 6.73 -8.68 -15.73
N PRO A 30 7.65 -8.15 -16.57
CA PRO A 30 7.29 -7.16 -17.59
C PRO A 30 6.11 -7.58 -18.47
N GLN A 31 6.01 -8.87 -18.83
CA GLN A 31 4.91 -9.42 -19.62
C GLN A 31 3.57 -9.27 -18.90
N ILE A 32 3.53 -9.59 -17.60
CA ILE A 32 2.33 -9.40 -16.78
C ILE A 32 1.99 -7.91 -16.68
N ARG A 33 2.97 -7.03 -16.46
CA ARG A 33 2.71 -5.58 -16.32
C ARG A 33 2.27 -4.89 -17.62
N ASN A 34 2.67 -5.43 -18.76
CA ASN A 34 2.24 -4.95 -20.07
C ASN A 34 0.77 -5.28 -20.39
N MET A 35 0.16 -6.21 -19.65
CA MET A 35 -1.24 -6.60 -19.82
C MET A 35 -2.10 -6.20 -18.61
N GLY A 36 -1.59 -6.39 -17.41
CA GLY A 36 -2.25 -6.09 -16.15
C GLY A 36 -2.51 -4.60 -16.00
N THR A 37 -3.68 -4.27 -15.47
CA THR A 37 -4.10 -2.89 -15.20
C THR A 37 -4.15 -2.63 -13.70
N LEU A 38 -3.97 -1.38 -13.29
CA LEU A 38 -4.12 -0.98 -11.89
C LEU A 38 -5.54 -1.30 -11.37
N GLY A 39 -6.57 -0.95 -12.16
CA GLY A 39 -7.97 -1.25 -11.84
C GLY A 39 -8.24 -2.73 -11.69
N GLY A 40 -7.73 -3.58 -12.59
CA GLY A 40 -7.88 -5.03 -12.49
C GLY A 40 -7.15 -5.63 -11.28
N ASN A 41 -5.95 -5.14 -10.96
CA ASN A 41 -5.18 -5.61 -9.80
C ASN A 41 -5.87 -5.28 -8.47
N VAL A 42 -6.62 -4.19 -8.40
CA VAL A 42 -7.45 -3.86 -7.24
C VAL A 42 -8.76 -4.63 -7.28
N ALA A 43 -9.43 -4.72 -8.44
CA ALA A 43 -10.75 -5.33 -8.55
C ALA A 43 -10.78 -6.84 -8.23
N ILE A 44 -9.66 -7.57 -8.41
CA ILE A 44 -9.54 -9.00 -8.06
C ILE A 44 -9.70 -9.27 -6.55
N ARG A 45 -9.54 -8.25 -5.69
CA ARG A 45 -9.73 -8.35 -4.23
C ARG A 45 -8.87 -9.45 -3.60
N PHE A 46 -7.62 -9.56 -4.02
CA PHE A 46 -6.68 -10.51 -3.44
C PHE A 46 -5.93 -9.89 -2.27
N SER A 47 -5.66 -10.67 -1.20
CA SER A 47 -5.06 -10.15 0.04
C SER A 47 -3.64 -9.67 -0.19
N THR A 48 -2.96 -10.31 -1.12
CA THR A 48 -1.60 -10.03 -1.55
C THR A 48 -1.55 -9.09 -2.75
N SER A 49 -2.66 -8.41 -3.08
CA SER A 49 -2.65 -7.33 -4.07
C SER A 49 -1.64 -6.27 -3.66
N GLU A 50 -0.65 -6.03 -4.52
CA GLU A 50 0.51 -5.20 -4.18
C GLU A 50 0.19 -3.70 -4.31
N THR A 51 -0.74 -3.34 -5.21
CA THR A 51 -1.06 -1.93 -5.47
C THR A 51 -2.03 -1.34 -4.45
N LEU A 52 -2.92 -2.16 -3.85
CA LEU A 52 -3.92 -1.65 -2.91
C LEU A 52 -3.31 -1.06 -1.62
N PRO A 53 -2.33 -1.70 -0.94
CA PRO A 53 -1.63 -1.08 0.19
C PRO A 53 -1.03 0.29 -0.15
N ALA A 54 -0.46 0.42 -1.36
CA ALA A 54 0.09 1.68 -1.82
C ALA A 54 -0.99 2.76 -2.04
N LEU A 55 -2.11 2.40 -2.66
CA LEU A 55 -3.25 3.30 -2.84
C LEU A 55 -3.84 3.74 -1.48
N ILE A 56 -3.92 2.81 -0.51
CA ILE A 56 -4.34 3.13 0.86
C ILE A 56 -3.36 4.12 1.50
N ALA A 57 -2.05 3.85 1.42
CA ALA A 57 -1.02 4.73 1.98
C ALA A 57 -1.03 6.12 1.34
N LEU A 58 -1.35 6.21 0.05
CA LEU A 58 -1.51 7.45 -0.70
C LEU A 58 -2.85 8.15 -0.44
N ARG A 59 -3.75 7.58 0.38
CA ARG A 59 -5.12 8.09 0.60
C ARG A 59 -5.86 8.33 -0.72
N ALA A 60 -5.70 7.40 -1.66
CA ALA A 60 -6.34 7.49 -2.95
C ALA A 60 -7.86 7.36 -2.83
N GLU A 61 -8.57 7.91 -3.80
CA GLU A 61 -10.00 7.72 -4.00
C GLU A 61 -10.22 6.93 -5.29
N ALA A 62 -11.26 6.10 -5.31
CA ALA A 62 -11.72 5.37 -6.46
C ALA A 62 -13.00 5.99 -7.00
N LYS A 63 -13.05 6.22 -8.31
CA LYS A 63 -14.27 6.62 -9.01
C LYS A 63 -14.98 5.38 -9.55
N LEU A 64 -16.25 5.25 -9.19
CA LEU A 64 -17.17 4.20 -9.61
C LEU A 64 -18.27 4.79 -10.49
N VAL A 65 -18.73 4.01 -11.46
CA VAL A 65 -19.86 4.37 -12.33
C VAL A 65 -20.84 3.21 -12.43
N ALA A 66 -22.14 3.47 -12.20
CA ALA A 66 -23.22 2.51 -12.44
C ALA A 66 -24.40 3.20 -13.10
N ALA A 67 -24.89 2.66 -14.22
CA ALA A 67 -26.05 3.17 -14.94
C ALA A 67 -26.03 4.70 -15.27
N GLY A 68 -24.84 5.29 -15.36
CA GLY A 68 -24.64 6.73 -15.61
C GLY A 68 -24.37 7.57 -14.36
N ASP A 69 -24.63 7.04 -13.17
CA ASP A 69 -24.32 7.70 -11.91
C ASP A 69 -22.85 7.52 -11.54
N GLU A 70 -22.21 8.61 -11.12
CA GLU A 70 -20.81 8.60 -10.69
C GLU A 70 -20.69 8.77 -9.18
N ARG A 71 -19.80 7.99 -8.57
CA ARG A 71 -19.47 8.11 -7.15
C ARG A 71 -17.95 8.08 -6.96
N VAL A 72 -17.46 8.88 -6.03
CA VAL A 72 -16.05 8.85 -5.60
C VAL A 72 -16.00 8.41 -4.15
N VAL A 73 -15.19 7.39 -3.85
CA VAL A 73 -15.09 6.80 -2.52
C VAL A 73 -13.63 6.58 -2.15
N PRO A 74 -13.25 6.66 -0.86
CA PRO A 74 -11.91 6.28 -0.44
C PRO A 74 -11.60 4.83 -0.87
N VAL A 75 -10.36 4.54 -1.27
CA VAL A 75 -9.99 3.16 -1.66
C VAL A 75 -10.15 2.15 -0.51
N GLU A 76 -10.11 2.63 0.74
CA GLU A 76 -10.42 1.84 1.95
C GLU A 76 -11.87 1.29 1.93
N ASP A 77 -12.80 2.00 1.30
CA ASP A 77 -14.23 1.66 1.24
C ASP A 77 -14.65 1.04 -0.10
N LEU A 78 -13.75 0.98 -1.08
CA LEU A 78 -14.01 0.54 -2.45
C LEU A 78 -14.82 -0.77 -2.54
N TYR A 79 -14.46 -1.80 -1.78
CA TYR A 79 -15.12 -3.10 -1.88
C TYR A 79 -16.53 -3.14 -1.29
N LYS A 80 -16.90 -2.18 -0.43
CA LYS A 80 -18.28 -2.03 0.03
C LYS A 80 -19.16 -1.52 -1.12
N GLU A 81 -18.56 -0.70 -1.99
CA GLU A 81 -19.22 0.08 -3.04
C GLU A 81 -19.18 -0.59 -4.42
N MET A 82 -18.25 -1.54 -4.66
CA MET A 82 -18.14 -2.30 -5.92
C MET A 82 -19.29 -3.31 -6.17
N LYS A 83 -20.35 -3.32 -5.36
CA LYS A 83 -21.52 -4.18 -5.57
C LYS A 83 -22.46 -3.58 -6.62
N GLY A 84 -23.33 -4.41 -7.21
CA GLY A 84 -24.47 -3.93 -8.01
C GLY A 84 -24.14 -3.35 -9.39
N GLY A 85 -23.08 -3.84 -10.05
CA GLY A 85 -22.74 -3.41 -11.42
C GLY A 85 -21.91 -2.13 -11.51
N ASN A 86 -21.38 -1.63 -10.38
CA ASN A 86 -20.43 -0.52 -10.35
C ASN A 86 -19.13 -0.87 -11.08
N LEU A 87 -18.74 -0.05 -12.05
CA LEU A 87 -17.47 -0.13 -12.76
C LEU A 87 -16.45 0.83 -12.14
N LEU A 88 -15.28 0.31 -11.77
CA LEU A 88 -14.13 1.12 -11.39
C LEU A 88 -13.51 1.78 -12.62
N VAL A 89 -13.60 3.12 -12.71
CA VAL A 89 -13.19 3.86 -13.91
C VAL A 89 -11.87 4.61 -13.76
N ASN A 90 -11.54 5.12 -12.57
CA ASN A 90 -10.24 5.73 -12.29
C ASN A 90 -9.92 5.77 -10.78
N PHE A 91 -8.66 6.09 -10.49
CA PHE A 91 -8.21 6.48 -9.17
C PHE A 91 -7.79 7.95 -9.17
N ARG A 92 -8.11 8.66 -8.09
CA ARG A 92 -7.60 10.00 -7.79
C ARG A 92 -6.60 9.89 -6.66
N ILE A 93 -5.41 10.41 -6.88
CA ILE A 93 -4.34 10.36 -5.89
C ILE A 93 -4.03 11.81 -5.50
N PRO A 94 -4.14 12.18 -4.22
CA PRO A 94 -3.83 13.53 -3.78
C PRO A 94 -2.35 13.84 -4.01
N ALA A 95 -2.05 15.10 -4.33
CA ALA A 95 -0.68 15.55 -4.45
C ALA A 95 0.04 15.42 -3.09
N LEU A 96 1.26 14.87 -3.13
CA LEU A 96 2.07 14.71 -1.93
C LEU A 96 2.74 16.04 -1.57
N PRO A 97 2.65 16.50 -0.30
CA PRO A 97 3.36 17.69 0.13
C PRO A 97 4.88 17.58 -0.05
N LEU A 98 5.54 18.73 -0.17
CA LEU A 98 7.01 18.77 -0.15
C LEU A 98 7.54 18.23 1.19
N GLY A 99 8.61 17.44 1.15
CA GLY A 99 9.15 16.76 2.34
C GLY A 99 8.45 15.45 2.69
N THR A 100 7.51 14.98 1.85
CA THR A 100 6.96 13.63 1.97
C THR A 100 7.96 12.59 1.49
N GLY A 101 8.24 11.62 2.37
CA GLY A 101 8.96 10.40 2.07
C GLY A 101 8.00 9.23 1.82
N VAL A 102 8.42 8.30 0.96
CA VAL A 102 7.61 7.11 0.62
C VAL A 102 8.44 5.84 0.66
N GLY A 103 7.85 4.76 1.14
CA GLY A 103 8.52 3.48 1.28
C GLY A 103 7.59 2.31 1.00
N TYR A 104 8.10 1.32 0.27
CA TYR A 104 7.42 0.05 0.08
C TYR A 104 8.39 -1.09 0.40
N GLU A 105 7.90 -2.06 1.16
CA GLU A 105 8.60 -3.32 1.40
C GLU A 105 7.60 -4.47 1.25
N LYS A 106 8.05 -5.55 0.61
CA LYS A 106 7.34 -6.82 0.59
C LYS A 106 8.26 -7.94 0.99
N PHE A 107 7.70 -8.94 1.65
CA PHE A 107 8.32 -10.25 1.78
C PHE A 107 7.61 -11.23 0.85
N ALA A 108 8.38 -11.97 0.06
CA ALA A 108 7.90 -13.01 -0.83
C ALA A 108 8.90 -14.17 -0.81
N VAL A 109 8.49 -15.37 -1.24
CA VAL A 109 9.35 -16.57 -1.23
C VAL A 109 10.50 -16.38 -2.22
N ARG A 110 10.22 -15.75 -3.35
CA ARG A 110 11.21 -15.37 -4.35
C ARG A 110 11.42 -13.86 -4.31
N GLU A 111 12.67 -13.44 -4.53
CA GLU A 111 13.04 -12.03 -4.57
C GLU A 111 12.27 -11.26 -5.66
N ARG A 112 11.95 -11.91 -6.78
CA ARG A 112 11.24 -11.33 -7.92
C ARG A 112 10.12 -12.24 -8.40
N PHE A 113 9.11 -11.61 -9.00
CA PHE A 113 8.02 -12.27 -9.72
C PHE A 113 7.14 -13.18 -8.85
N ASP A 114 6.99 -12.82 -7.58
CA ASP A 114 6.19 -13.56 -6.61
C ASP A 114 5.27 -12.63 -5.84
N TYR A 115 4.15 -13.20 -5.38
CA TYR A 115 3.16 -12.51 -4.57
C TYR A 115 3.75 -12.17 -3.20
N ALA A 116 3.39 -11.01 -2.66
CA ALA A 116 3.77 -10.67 -1.32
C ALA A 116 3.09 -11.61 -0.32
N THR A 117 3.85 -12.37 0.46
CA THR A 117 3.33 -13.04 1.66
C THR A 117 2.76 -12.00 2.63
N VAL A 118 3.50 -10.91 2.81
CA VAL A 118 3.08 -9.67 3.50
C VAL A 118 3.78 -8.47 2.88
N ALA A 119 3.14 -7.30 2.91
CA ALA A 119 3.68 -6.05 2.38
C ALA A 119 3.27 -4.86 3.25
N ALA A 120 4.09 -3.81 3.21
CA ALA A 120 3.77 -2.52 3.81
C ALA A 120 4.13 -1.38 2.85
N ALA A 121 3.20 -0.45 2.69
CA ALA A 121 3.38 0.82 2.01
C ALA A 121 3.27 1.95 3.02
N VAL A 122 4.23 2.87 3.01
CA VAL A 122 4.32 3.98 3.96
C VAL A 122 4.45 5.28 3.20
N VAL A 123 3.67 6.27 3.60
CA VAL A 123 3.81 7.67 3.21
C VAL A 123 4.00 8.46 4.49
N VAL A 124 5.11 9.19 4.63
CA VAL A 124 5.44 9.96 5.83
C VAL A 124 5.76 11.41 5.46
N LEU A 125 5.16 12.36 6.15
CA LEU A 125 5.51 13.78 6.06
C LEU A 125 6.39 14.13 7.25
N LEU A 126 7.61 14.58 6.96
CA LEU A 126 8.59 14.94 7.98
C LEU A 126 8.67 16.45 8.18
N ASP A 127 8.89 16.85 9.42
CA ASP A 127 9.36 18.18 9.81
C ASP A 127 10.65 18.00 10.61
N GLY A 128 11.79 18.05 9.91
CA GLY A 128 13.09 17.65 10.44
C GLY A 128 13.10 16.18 10.89
N LYS A 129 13.20 15.94 12.20
CA LYS A 129 13.16 14.58 12.80
C LYS A 129 11.78 14.18 13.32
N THR A 130 10.78 15.05 13.19
CA THR A 130 9.43 14.84 13.70
C THR A 130 8.53 14.33 12.59
N CYS A 131 7.72 13.31 12.87
CA CYS A 131 6.70 12.83 11.95
C CYS A 131 5.46 13.73 12.04
N LYS A 132 5.22 14.58 11.04
CA LYS A 132 4.03 15.45 10.99
C LYS A 132 2.77 14.67 10.62
N ASP A 133 2.87 13.78 9.66
CA ASP A 133 1.80 12.87 9.24
C ASP A 133 2.39 11.55 8.74
N ILE A 134 1.63 10.46 8.89
CA ILE A 134 2.01 9.15 8.37
C ILE A 134 0.77 8.37 7.98
N THR A 135 0.87 7.61 6.90
CA THR A 135 -0.12 6.62 6.49
C THR A 135 0.57 5.30 6.22
N ILE A 136 0.02 4.20 6.76
CA ILE A 136 0.58 2.85 6.62
C ILE A 136 -0.49 1.92 6.04
N GLY A 137 -0.28 1.47 4.81
CA GLY A 137 -1.08 0.44 4.16
C GLY A 137 -0.44 -0.94 4.30
N LEU A 138 -1.22 -1.95 4.68
CA LEU A 138 -0.78 -3.33 4.89
C LEU A 138 -1.38 -4.27 3.84
N GLY A 139 -0.54 -5.13 3.25
CA GLY A 139 -0.91 -6.19 2.31
C GLY A 139 -0.47 -7.57 2.80
N GLY A 140 -1.05 -8.62 2.22
CA GLY A 140 -0.84 -10.01 2.64
C GLY A 140 -1.36 -10.34 4.04
N VAL A 141 -2.24 -9.47 4.54
CA VAL A 141 -3.00 -9.64 5.77
C VAL A 141 -4.40 -10.19 5.46
N THR A 142 -5.32 -10.20 6.43
CA THR A 142 -6.74 -10.51 6.15
C THR A 142 -7.29 -9.70 4.97
N LEU A 143 -8.31 -10.23 4.32
CA LEU A 143 -8.92 -9.62 3.14
C LEU A 143 -9.88 -8.48 3.52
N PRO A 144 -9.81 -7.31 2.88
CA PRO A 144 -8.77 -6.82 1.95
C PRO A 144 -7.57 -6.18 2.67
N SER A 145 -6.56 -5.72 1.91
CA SER A 145 -5.53 -4.81 2.43
C SER A 145 -6.14 -3.67 3.26
N MET A 146 -5.44 -3.27 4.33
CA MET A 146 -5.99 -2.36 5.33
C MET A 146 -5.01 -1.27 5.73
N ARG A 147 -5.53 -0.23 6.38
CA ARG A 147 -4.75 0.86 6.94
C ARG A 147 -4.45 0.63 8.43
N ALA A 148 -3.21 0.77 8.86
CA ALA A 148 -2.79 0.57 10.24
C ALA A 148 -2.94 1.85 11.09
N LYS A 149 -4.17 2.35 11.25
CA LYS A 149 -4.45 3.65 11.92
C LYS A 149 -3.87 3.74 13.33
N ALA A 150 -4.04 2.70 14.16
CA ALA A 150 -3.48 2.66 15.51
C ALA A 150 -1.95 2.77 15.54
N ALA A 151 -1.27 2.22 14.52
CA ALA A 151 0.18 2.33 14.40
C ALA A 151 0.62 3.72 13.93
N GLU A 152 -0.15 4.35 13.04
CA GLU A 152 0.09 5.73 12.60
C GLU A 152 0.06 6.70 13.79
N ASP A 153 -0.92 6.56 14.68
CA ASP A 153 -1.15 7.48 15.80
C ASP A 153 -0.01 7.46 16.83
N ILE A 154 0.77 6.38 16.90
CA ILE A 154 1.97 6.28 17.73
C ILE A 154 3.08 7.20 17.22
N MET A 155 3.18 7.39 15.90
CA MET A 155 4.30 8.11 15.28
C MET A 155 3.94 9.58 14.99
N LYS A 156 2.68 9.89 14.70
CA LYS A 156 2.22 11.27 14.42
C LYS A 156 2.56 12.20 15.59
N GLY A 157 3.18 13.33 15.27
CA GLY A 157 3.65 14.33 16.23
C GLY A 157 4.87 13.94 17.06
N GLN A 158 5.43 12.73 16.87
CA GLN A 158 6.58 12.27 17.64
C GLN A 158 7.91 12.49 16.89
N THR A 159 8.97 12.70 17.67
CA THR A 159 10.34 12.59 17.17
C THR A 159 10.64 11.14 16.83
N ILE A 160 11.12 10.90 15.61
CA ILE A 160 11.34 9.55 15.12
C ILE A 160 12.62 8.97 15.72
N THR A 161 12.46 7.92 16.52
CA THR A 161 13.54 7.12 17.08
C THR A 161 13.39 5.65 16.70
N ARG A 162 14.45 4.86 16.90
CA ARG A 162 14.40 3.41 16.67
C ARG A 162 13.30 2.74 17.50
N ASP A 163 13.11 3.17 18.74
CA ASP A 163 12.06 2.63 19.61
C ASP A 163 10.65 3.00 19.15
N VAL A 164 10.45 4.22 18.62
CA VAL A 164 9.17 4.61 18.02
C VAL A 164 8.86 3.74 16.81
N ILE A 165 9.83 3.55 15.89
CA ILE A 165 9.66 2.69 14.71
C ILE A 165 9.30 1.26 15.13
N ARG A 166 10.00 0.70 16.14
CA ARG A 166 9.70 -0.64 16.66
C ARG A 166 8.28 -0.75 17.20
N LYS A 167 7.83 0.22 18.01
CA LYS A 167 6.47 0.25 18.56
C LYS A 167 5.41 0.34 17.47
N VAL A 168 5.61 1.22 16.49
CA VAL A 168 4.72 1.36 15.33
C VAL A 168 4.60 0.04 14.57
N ALA A 169 5.72 -0.62 14.32
CA ALA A 169 5.73 -1.90 13.61
C ALA A 169 5.09 -3.05 14.41
N GLU A 170 5.28 -3.08 15.73
CA GLU A 170 4.60 -4.02 16.63
C GLU A 170 3.08 -3.83 16.58
N THR A 171 2.61 -2.61 16.76
CA THR A 171 1.18 -2.29 16.70
C THR A 171 0.58 -2.55 15.32
N ALA A 172 1.30 -2.25 14.24
CA ALA A 172 0.86 -2.57 12.87
C ALA A 172 0.74 -4.08 12.66
N ALA A 173 1.69 -4.87 13.17
CA ALA A 173 1.65 -6.32 13.05
C ALA A 173 0.54 -6.95 13.90
N GLU A 174 0.26 -6.39 15.08
CA GLU A 174 -0.85 -6.81 15.95
C GLU A 174 -2.21 -6.53 15.32
N GLY A 175 -2.43 -5.31 14.80
CA GLY A 175 -3.67 -4.92 14.15
C GLY A 175 -3.83 -5.41 12.72
N GLY A 176 -2.78 -5.96 12.10
CA GLY A 176 -2.83 -6.43 10.72
C GLY A 176 -3.71 -7.66 10.52
N HIS A 177 -3.88 -8.52 11.53
CA HIS A 177 -4.63 -9.78 11.44
C HIS A 177 -4.16 -10.67 10.26
N THR A 178 -3.15 -11.51 10.49
CA THR A 178 -2.64 -12.46 9.48
C THR A 178 -3.36 -13.80 9.54
N THR A 179 -3.52 -14.47 8.38
CA THR A 179 -4.06 -15.83 8.27
C THR A 179 -3.00 -16.81 7.79
N ALA A 180 -3.11 -18.07 8.23
CA ALA A 180 -2.26 -19.13 7.72
C ALA A 180 -2.62 -19.49 6.27
N ASP A 181 -1.64 -19.97 5.52
CA ASP A 181 -1.85 -20.61 4.23
C ASP A 181 -0.96 -21.86 4.09
N VAL A 182 -0.90 -22.42 2.89
CA VAL A 182 -0.11 -23.61 2.57
C VAL A 182 1.39 -23.43 2.77
N MET A 183 1.88 -22.19 2.77
CA MET A 183 3.30 -21.86 2.88
C MET A 183 3.69 -21.45 4.30
N PHE A 184 2.84 -20.68 4.98
CA PHE A 184 3.20 -20.03 6.23
C PHE A 184 2.07 -19.98 7.25
N SER A 185 2.43 -20.14 8.53
CA SER A 185 1.50 -19.91 9.64
C SER A 185 1.16 -18.42 9.79
N ALA A 186 -0.01 -18.14 10.38
CA ALA A 186 -0.40 -16.77 10.73
C ALA A 186 0.63 -16.09 11.64
N GLU A 187 1.18 -16.83 12.61
CA GLU A 187 2.19 -16.33 13.54
C GLU A 187 3.49 -15.93 12.84
N TYR A 188 3.97 -16.75 11.90
CA TYR A 188 5.14 -16.42 11.10
C TYR A 188 4.91 -15.14 10.29
N LYS A 189 3.78 -15.05 9.58
CA LYS A 189 3.45 -13.85 8.81
C LYS A 189 3.36 -12.61 9.69
N LYS A 190 2.84 -12.72 10.92
CA LYS A 190 2.79 -11.61 11.88
C LYS A 190 4.19 -11.13 12.26
N LYS A 191 5.12 -12.04 12.54
CA LYS A 191 6.53 -11.71 12.85
C LYS A 191 7.21 -11.03 11.66
N VAL A 192 6.99 -11.53 10.45
CA VAL A 192 7.54 -10.93 9.22
C VAL A 192 6.92 -9.57 8.93
N LEU A 193 5.62 -9.39 9.15
CA LEU A 193 4.91 -8.12 8.94
C LEU A 193 5.53 -7.00 9.77
N LYS A 194 5.88 -7.26 11.03
CA LYS A 194 6.62 -6.30 11.87
C LYS A 194 7.90 -5.82 11.17
N VAL A 195 8.74 -6.76 10.72
CA VAL A 195 10.01 -6.42 10.03
C VAL A 195 9.77 -5.64 8.74
N VAL A 196 8.76 -6.04 7.97
CA VAL A 196 8.39 -5.38 6.71
C VAL A 196 7.94 -3.95 6.95
N VAL A 197 7.14 -3.69 7.99
CA VAL A 197 6.72 -2.33 8.38
C VAL A 197 7.93 -1.50 8.81
N GLU A 198 8.84 -2.03 9.65
CA GLU A 198 10.04 -1.29 10.07
C GLU A 198 10.90 -0.89 8.86
N ARG A 199 11.08 -1.79 7.90
CA ARG A 199 11.84 -1.52 6.67
C ARG A 199 11.16 -0.51 5.77
N ALA A 200 9.84 -0.61 5.59
CA ALA A 200 9.08 0.34 4.80
C ALA A 200 9.17 1.77 5.39
N ILE A 201 9.10 1.90 6.73
CA ILE A 201 9.29 3.20 7.41
C ILE A 201 10.71 3.74 7.18
N LYS A 202 11.75 2.91 7.32
CA LYS A 202 13.15 3.33 7.08
C LYS A 202 13.37 3.81 5.65
N LYS A 203 12.88 3.05 4.66
CA LYS A 203 12.91 3.46 3.24
C LYS A 203 12.19 4.78 3.01
N ALA A 204 11.03 4.97 3.64
CA ALA A 204 10.29 6.23 3.54
C ALA A 204 11.07 7.42 4.12
N MET A 205 11.93 7.20 5.10
CA MET A 205 12.81 8.22 5.66
C MET A 205 14.12 8.41 4.88
N GLY A 206 14.34 7.67 3.80
CA GLY A 206 15.60 7.69 3.03
C GLY A 206 16.77 6.95 3.69
N ALA A 207 16.49 5.98 4.57
CA ALA A 207 17.46 5.18 5.32
C ALA A 207 17.48 3.70 4.91
#